data_AF-A0A438KN78-F1
#
_entry.id   AF-A0A438KN78-F1
#
_cell.length_a   1.000
_cell.length_b   1.000
_cell.length_c   1.000
_cell.angle_alpha   90.00
_cell.angle_beta   90.00
_cell.angle_gamma   90.00
#
_symmetry.space_group_name_H-M   'P 1'
#
loop_
_entity.id
_entity.type
_entity.pdbx_description
1 polymer ?
#
loop_
_entity_poly.entity_id
_entity_poly.type
_entity_poly.pdbx_seq_one_letter_code
_entity_poly.pdbx_strand_id
1 'polypeptide(L)'
;MFPDKWWHYFYQGTVVLVFQPAEEAGNGAKRMIGDGALENVEAIFAVHVSHEHPTSIIGSRPGPLLAGCGFFRAVITGKEGIVSREANPLDSQVVSVTSLNGGDSLDMIADTVVLGWYLQGLLQHKFLSTSSKNRGEQARVFRCSATVDFFEKEYTIYPPTVNDEGMYEHVRKVAIDLFGPTNFRVVPPMMGAEDFSFYSEVVLLPSST
;
A
#
# COMPACT_ATOMS: atom_id res chain seq x y z
N MET A 1 -27.71 35.61 2.09
CA MET A 1 -28.66 35.10 3.10
C MET A 1 -28.54 33.58 3.07
N PHE A 2 -27.81 33.00 4.02
CA PHE A 2 -27.69 31.55 4.13
C PHE A 2 -28.98 31.01 4.79
N PRO A 3 -29.56 29.88 4.32
CA PRO A 3 -30.81 29.39 4.90
C PRO A 3 -30.61 28.87 6.32
N ASP A 4 -31.46 29.29 7.25
CA ASP A 4 -31.41 29.07 8.71
C ASP A 4 -31.66 27.60 9.19
N LYS A 5 -31.30 26.57 8.42
CA LYS A 5 -31.74 25.18 8.69
C LYS A 5 -30.64 24.11 8.78
N TRP A 6 -29.37 24.47 8.94
CA TRP A 6 -28.27 23.49 8.86
C TRP A 6 -27.83 22.86 10.20
N TRP A 7 -28.33 23.31 11.35
CA TRP A 7 -27.67 23.03 12.65
C TRP A 7 -28.37 22.00 13.55
N HIS A 8 -29.47 21.37 13.13
CA HIS A 8 -30.27 20.46 13.98
C HIS A 8 -30.32 19.02 13.48
N TYR A 9 -29.20 18.50 12.97
CA TYR A 9 -29.03 17.06 12.82
C TYR A 9 -28.38 16.50 14.09
N PHE A 10 -29.21 15.96 14.98
CA PHE A 10 -28.70 15.12 16.07
C PHE A 10 -28.25 13.79 15.45
N TYR A 11 -26.95 13.61 15.30
CA TYR A 11 -26.40 12.31 14.91
C TYR A 11 -26.60 11.33 16.08
N GLN A 12 -27.29 10.23 15.81
CA GLN A 12 -27.32 9.09 16.73
C GLN A 12 -26.10 8.23 16.41
N GLY A 13 -25.08 8.30 17.26
CA GLY A 13 -23.84 7.54 17.10
C GLY A 13 -22.64 8.18 17.78
N THR A 14 -21.50 7.51 17.71
CA THR A 14 -20.21 7.98 18.23
C THR A 14 -19.30 8.36 17.08
N VAL A 15 -18.71 9.56 17.13
CA VAL A 15 -17.66 9.97 16.20
C VAL A 15 -16.32 9.90 16.93
N VAL A 16 -15.40 9.11 16.41
CA VAL A 16 -14.02 9.01 16.91
C VAL A 16 -13.11 9.81 15.97
N LEU A 17 -12.34 10.74 16.53
CA LEU A 17 -11.34 11.51 15.79
C LEU A 17 -9.96 10.90 16.02
N VAL A 18 -9.35 10.39 14.96
CA VAL A 18 -8.04 9.73 14.99
C VAL A 18 -6.97 10.73 14.52
N PHE A 19 -6.15 11.20 15.46
CA PHE A 19 -4.99 12.05 15.16
C PHE A 19 -3.74 11.19 15.07
N GLN A 20 -3.45 10.72 13.87
CA GLN A 20 -2.36 9.79 13.63
C GLN A 20 -0.98 10.48 13.55
N PRO A 21 0.00 10.06 14.37
CA PRO A 21 1.40 10.39 14.15
C PRO A 21 2.10 9.38 13.24
N ALA A 22 3.26 9.73 12.69
CA ALA A 22 4.21 8.79 12.07
C ALA A 22 3.69 7.99 10.86
N GLU A 23 2.84 8.60 10.04
CA GLU A 23 2.38 8.07 8.74
C GLU A 23 3.58 7.78 7.82
N GLU A 24 4.42 8.79 7.57
CA GLU A 24 5.62 8.70 6.69
C GLU A 24 6.63 7.60 7.08
N ALA A 25 6.59 7.16 8.34
CA ALA A 25 7.43 6.08 8.85
C ALA A 25 6.77 4.69 8.76
N GLY A 26 5.49 4.63 8.41
CA GLY A 26 4.72 3.40 8.19
C GLY A 26 4.27 2.65 9.42
N ASN A 27 4.31 3.31 10.59
CA ASN A 27 4.06 2.65 11.87
C ASN A 27 2.93 3.31 12.67
N GLY A 28 2.43 4.47 12.23
CA GLY A 28 1.36 5.20 12.89
C GLY A 28 0.10 4.37 13.03
N ALA A 29 -0.49 3.97 11.90
CA ALA A 29 -1.75 3.25 11.88
C ALA A 29 -1.72 1.96 12.69
N LYS A 30 -0.70 1.12 12.49
CA LYS A 30 -0.53 -0.14 13.24
C LYS A 30 -0.46 0.08 14.75
N ARG A 31 0.25 1.13 15.20
CA ARG A 31 0.37 1.42 16.62
C ARG A 31 -0.97 1.86 17.21
N MET A 32 -1.68 2.75 16.52
CA MET A 32 -3.00 3.19 16.95
C MET A 32 -4.00 2.04 17.02
N ILE A 33 -4.00 1.13 16.04
CA ILE A 33 -4.81 -0.09 16.07
C ILE A 33 -4.46 -0.94 17.30
N GLY A 34 -3.17 -1.17 17.55
CA GLY A 34 -2.70 -1.95 18.70
C GLY A 34 -3.05 -1.33 20.06
N ASP A 35 -3.18 -0.01 20.12
CA ASP A 35 -3.59 0.74 21.30
C ASP A 35 -5.13 0.89 21.41
N GLY A 36 -5.91 0.22 20.54
CA GLY A 36 -7.38 0.14 20.62
C GLY A 36 -8.13 1.27 19.90
N ALA A 37 -7.48 2.04 19.02
CA ALA A 37 -8.11 3.19 18.37
C ALA A 37 -9.34 2.85 17.49
N LEU A 38 -9.49 1.58 17.08
CA LEU A 38 -10.60 1.09 16.27
C LEU A 38 -11.65 0.28 17.05
N GLU A 39 -11.57 0.22 18.38
CA GLU A 39 -12.58 -0.49 19.16
C GLU A 39 -13.97 0.11 18.94
N ASN A 40 -14.92 -0.73 18.52
CA ASN A 40 -16.31 -0.35 18.21
C ASN A 40 -16.42 0.68 17.05
N VAL A 41 -15.46 0.68 16.12
CA VAL A 41 -15.52 1.50 14.89
C VAL A 41 -16.08 0.65 13.75
N GLU A 42 -17.20 1.10 13.17
CA GLU A 42 -17.89 0.39 12.07
C GLU A 42 -17.57 0.95 10.68
N ALA A 43 -17.07 2.19 10.63
CA ALA A 43 -16.70 2.87 9.41
C ALA A 43 -15.55 3.84 9.68
N ILE A 44 -14.63 3.97 8.72
CA ILE A 44 -13.52 4.90 8.82
C ILE A 44 -13.33 5.65 7.50
N PHE A 45 -13.03 6.93 7.60
CA PHE A 45 -12.78 7.82 6.47
C PHE A 45 -11.47 8.57 6.70
N ALA A 46 -10.72 8.79 5.64
CA ALA A 46 -9.55 9.67 5.63
C ALA A 46 -9.64 10.66 4.47
N VAL A 47 -8.97 11.78 4.63
CA VAL A 47 -8.87 12.83 3.61
C VAL A 47 -7.42 13.22 3.49
N HIS A 48 -6.91 13.22 2.26
CA HIS A 48 -5.60 13.76 1.92
C HIS A 48 -5.78 14.98 1.02
N VAL A 49 -5.05 16.06 1.29
CA VAL A 49 -5.07 17.25 0.44
C VAL A 49 -4.23 17.00 -0.82
N SER A 50 -4.74 17.41 -1.98
CA SER A 50 -4.00 17.30 -3.24
C SER A 50 -3.80 18.67 -3.87
N HIS A 51 -2.60 18.89 -4.40
CA HIS A 51 -2.25 20.08 -5.18
C HIS A 51 -2.57 19.92 -6.68
N GLU A 52 -2.97 18.72 -7.11
CA GLU A 52 -3.27 18.41 -8.50
C GLU A 52 -4.68 18.86 -8.93
N HIS A 53 -5.49 19.32 -7.99
CA HIS A 53 -6.88 19.71 -8.21
C HIS A 53 -7.15 21.11 -7.65
N PRO A 54 -7.94 21.94 -8.36
CA PRO A 54 -8.48 23.17 -7.78
C PRO A 54 -9.19 22.93 -6.45
N THR A 55 -9.19 23.96 -5.59
CA THR A 55 -9.99 23.98 -4.36
C THR A 55 -11.45 23.68 -4.68
N SER A 56 -12.15 23.07 -3.72
CA SER A 56 -13.55 22.57 -3.80
C SER A 56 -13.76 21.28 -4.58
N ILE A 57 -12.73 20.69 -5.19
CA ILE A 57 -12.83 19.39 -5.83
C ILE A 57 -12.57 18.27 -4.81
N ILE A 58 -13.48 17.30 -4.75
CA ILE A 58 -13.31 16.04 -4.02
C ILE A 58 -13.06 14.92 -5.04
N GLY A 59 -11.88 14.31 -4.96
CA GLY A 59 -11.50 13.16 -5.76
C GLY A 59 -11.58 11.86 -4.96
N SER A 60 -12.26 10.84 -5.48
CA SER A 60 -12.25 9.50 -4.90
C SER A 60 -12.57 8.46 -5.99
N ARG A 61 -12.51 7.17 -5.68
CA ARG A 61 -12.93 6.09 -6.57
C ARG A 61 -13.31 4.85 -5.77
N PRO A 62 -14.14 3.95 -6.33
CA PRO A 62 -14.34 2.64 -5.72
C PRO A 62 -13.12 1.74 -5.98
N GLY A 63 -12.91 0.79 -5.08
CA GLY A 63 -11.85 -0.21 -5.18
C GLY A 63 -10.44 0.39 -5.02
N PRO A 64 -9.41 -0.17 -5.67
CA PRO A 64 -8.02 0.21 -5.44
C PRO A 64 -7.74 1.68 -5.76
N LEU A 65 -7.27 2.45 -4.77
CA LEU A 65 -6.88 3.85 -4.88
C LEU A 65 -5.36 4.03 -4.84
N LEU A 66 -4.68 3.45 -3.83
CA LEU A 66 -3.23 3.53 -3.65
C LEU A 66 -2.59 2.15 -3.69
N ALA A 67 -1.34 2.10 -4.14
CA ALA A 67 -0.57 0.87 -4.21
C ALA A 67 -0.06 0.43 -2.83
N GLY A 68 0.01 -0.88 -2.62
CA GLY A 68 0.80 -1.42 -1.52
C GLY A 68 2.28 -1.28 -1.84
N CYS A 69 3.10 -1.19 -0.81
CA CYS A 69 4.55 -1.13 -0.94
C CYS A 69 5.26 -1.99 0.09
N GLY A 70 6.47 -2.43 -0.23
CA GLY A 70 7.26 -3.21 0.69
C GLY A 70 8.70 -3.35 0.23
N PHE A 71 9.54 -3.64 1.20
CA PHE A 71 10.96 -3.94 0.98
C PHE A 71 11.19 -5.43 1.09
N PHE A 72 12.11 -5.94 0.31
CA PHE A 72 12.67 -7.25 0.56
C PHE A 72 14.15 -7.26 0.23
N ARG A 73 14.88 -8.11 0.94
CA ARG A 73 16.26 -8.46 0.67
C ARG A 73 16.30 -9.86 0.11
N ALA A 74 16.86 -9.98 -1.08
CA ALA A 74 17.28 -11.27 -1.60
C ALA A 74 18.78 -11.44 -1.35
N VAL A 75 19.15 -12.54 -0.72
CA VAL A 75 20.55 -12.97 -0.59
C VAL A 75 20.74 -14.13 -1.54
N ILE A 76 21.56 -13.92 -2.57
CA ILE A 76 21.92 -14.95 -3.54
C ILE A 76 23.30 -15.47 -3.15
N THR A 77 23.38 -16.77 -2.88
CA THR A 77 24.62 -17.48 -2.57
C THR A 77 24.86 -18.48 -3.70
N GLY A 78 25.98 -18.33 -4.41
CA GLY A 78 26.34 -19.16 -5.54
C GLY A 78 27.70 -19.81 -5.36
N LYS A 79 27.91 -20.92 -6.07
CA LYS A 79 29.26 -21.37 -6.47
C LYS A 79 29.31 -21.32 -7.99
N GLU A 80 30.40 -20.76 -8.53
CA GLU A 80 30.75 -20.55 -9.94
C GLU A 80 29.76 -21.09 -10.99
N GLY A 81 29.12 -20.18 -11.74
CA GLY A 81 28.29 -20.53 -12.89
C GLY A 81 27.73 -19.32 -13.64
N ILE A 82 28.12 -19.15 -14.90
CA ILE A 82 27.65 -18.11 -15.84
C ILE A 82 26.47 -18.66 -16.64
N VAL A 83 25.28 -18.02 -16.64
CA VAL A 83 24.29 -18.11 -17.74
C VAL A 83 23.37 -16.86 -17.77
N SER A 84 22.79 -16.50 -18.90
CA SER A 84 21.99 -15.28 -19.15
C SER A 84 20.50 -15.55 -19.46
N ARG A 85 19.58 -14.70 -18.92
CA ARG A 85 18.21 -14.23 -19.35
C ARG A 85 17.15 -15.29 -19.76
N GLU A 86 15.86 -15.20 -19.37
CA GLU A 86 14.82 -14.19 -19.66
C GLU A 86 13.59 -14.24 -18.69
N ALA A 87 12.68 -13.24 -18.74
CA ALA A 87 11.27 -13.33 -18.30
C ALA A 87 10.33 -12.28 -18.97
N ASN A 88 9.03 -12.62 -19.09
CA ASN A 88 7.93 -12.01 -19.88
C ASN A 88 7.19 -10.82 -19.15
N PRO A 89 6.83 -9.70 -19.83
CA PRO A 89 6.44 -8.43 -19.18
C PRO A 89 4.93 -8.15 -18.92
N LEU A 90 4.02 -9.13 -18.87
CA LEU A 90 2.56 -8.85 -18.92
C LEU A 90 1.76 -8.73 -17.60
N ASP A 91 2.38 -8.50 -16.45
CA ASP A 91 1.68 -8.04 -15.23
C ASP A 91 2.23 -6.65 -14.84
N SER A 92 1.36 -5.63 -14.72
CA SER A 92 1.77 -4.29 -14.28
C SER A 92 2.12 -4.32 -12.79
N GLN A 93 3.41 -4.54 -12.51
CA GLN A 93 4.02 -4.51 -11.18
C GLN A 93 5.36 -3.80 -11.34
N VAL A 94 5.63 -2.81 -10.48
CA VAL A 94 6.92 -2.12 -10.51
C VAL A 94 7.81 -2.74 -9.46
N VAL A 95 8.97 -3.20 -9.92
CA VAL A 95 9.97 -3.87 -9.11
C VAL A 95 11.30 -3.16 -9.35
N SER A 96 11.79 -2.44 -8.34
CA SER A 96 13.01 -1.64 -8.44
C SER A 96 14.12 -2.24 -7.58
N VAL A 97 15.30 -2.44 -8.15
CA VAL A 97 16.52 -2.76 -7.38
C VAL A 97 17.06 -1.45 -6.84
N THR A 98 16.96 -1.24 -5.53
CA THR A 98 17.41 0.00 -4.88
C THR A 98 18.85 -0.12 -4.37
N SER A 99 19.34 -1.35 -4.19
CA SER A 99 20.72 -1.61 -3.80
C SER A 99 21.21 -2.95 -4.33
N LEU A 100 22.45 -2.98 -4.81
CA LEU A 100 23.19 -4.18 -5.17
C LEU A 100 24.55 -4.10 -4.50
N ASN A 101 24.85 -5.05 -3.63
CA ASN A 101 26.16 -5.17 -2.98
C ASN A 101 26.70 -6.58 -3.21
N GLY A 102 27.87 -6.67 -3.85
CA GLY A 102 28.52 -7.93 -4.18
C GLY A 102 30.04 -7.77 -4.24
N GLY A 103 30.71 -8.22 -3.18
CA GLY A 103 32.18 -8.33 -3.10
C GLY A 103 32.91 -7.02 -2.80
N ASP A 104 34.05 -7.14 -2.12
CA ASP A 104 34.90 -6.00 -1.69
C ASP A 104 36.17 -5.83 -2.56
N SER A 105 36.32 -6.62 -3.63
CA SER A 105 37.52 -6.66 -4.46
C SER A 105 37.20 -6.94 -5.93
N LEU A 106 37.87 -6.24 -6.84
CA LEU A 106 37.67 -6.34 -8.29
C LEU A 106 38.08 -7.71 -8.88
N ASP A 107 38.95 -8.45 -8.19
CA ASP A 107 39.56 -9.69 -8.70
C ASP A 107 39.03 -10.97 -8.04
N MET A 108 38.07 -10.88 -7.11
CA MET A 108 37.40 -12.05 -6.52
C MET A 108 35.90 -12.03 -6.81
N ILE A 109 35.38 -13.19 -7.19
CA ILE A 109 33.94 -13.42 -7.33
C ILE A 109 33.33 -13.40 -5.93
N ALA A 110 32.30 -12.58 -5.73
CA ALA A 110 31.59 -12.51 -4.47
C ALA A 110 30.82 -13.81 -4.20
N ASP A 111 31.07 -14.46 -3.07
CA ASP A 111 30.32 -15.64 -2.62
C ASP A 111 28.85 -15.31 -2.28
N THR A 112 28.55 -14.04 -2.02
CA THR A 112 27.21 -13.56 -1.68
C THR A 112 26.94 -12.21 -2.32
N VAL A 113 25.76 -12.10 -2.93
CA VAL A 113 25.21 -10.84 -3.41
C VAL A 113 23.95 -10.53 -2.63
N VAL A 114 23.88 -9.32 -2.10
CA VAL A 114 22.71 -8.77 -1.43
C VAL A 114 22.02 -7.80 -2.37
N LEU A 115 20.75 -8.06 -2.64
CA LEU A 115 19.91 -7.17 -3.44
C LEU A 115 18.79 -6.61 -2.55
N GLY A 116 18.74 -5.29 -2.44
CA GLY A 116 17.60 -4.57 -1.88
C GLY A 116 16.62 -4.21 -2.98
N TRP A 117 15.35 -4.53 -2.78
CA TRP A 117 14.31 -4.26 -3.75
C TRP A 117 13.13 -3.54 -3.11
N TYR A 118 12.50 -2.69 -3.91
CA TYR A 118 11.22 -2.04 -3.62
C TYR A 118 10.16 -2.59 -4.57
N LEU A 119 9.05 -3.05 -4.01
CA LEU A 119 7.91 -3.54 -4.76
C LEU A 119 6.74 -2.56 -4.61
N GLN A 120 6.03 -2.31 -5.71
CA GLN A 120 4.79 -1.54 -5.69
C GLN A 120 3.70 -2.14 -6.58
N GLY A 121 2.47 -2.26 -6.05
CA GLY A 121 1.36 -2.85 -6.80
C GLY A 121 -0.01 -2.72 -6.14
N LEU A 122 -1.05 -2.84 -6.96
CA LEU A 122 -2.46 -2.63 -6.55
C LEU A 122 -3.16 -3.92 -6.08
N LEU A 123 -2.50 -5.08 -6.11
CA LEU A 123 -3.09 -6.39 -5.77
C LEU A 123 -2.17 -7.21 -4.85
N GLN A 124 -2.51 -7.28 -3.56
CA GLN A 124 -1.69 -7.90 -2.49
C GLN A 124 -1.32 -9.38 -2.74
N HIS A 125 -2.27 -10.22 -3.17
CA HIS A 125 -2.02 -11.66 -3.36
C HIS A 125 -1.13 -11.98 -4.58
N LYS A 126 -1.29 -11.25 -5.69
CA LYS A 126 -0.39 -11.39 -6.86
C LYS A 126 0.99 -10.81 -6.57
N PHE A 127 1.04 -9.73 -5.78
CA PHE A 127 2.26 -9.04 -5.39
C PHE A 127 3.26 -9.94 -4.66
N LEU A 128 2.81 -10.66 -3.63
CA LEU A 128 3.68 -11.60 -2.90
C LEU A 128 3.98 -12.87 -3.72
N SER A 129 2.99 -13.44 -4.41
CA SER A 129 3.13 -14.71 -5.13
C SER A 129 3.99 -14.63 -6.41
N THR A 130 3.90 -13.56 -7.20
CA THR A 130 4.71 -13.42 -8.42
C THR A 130 6.17 -13.17 -8.06
N SER A 131 6.40 -12.39 -7.01
CA SER A 131 7.73 -12.16 -6.47
C SER A 131 8.39 -13.50 -6.05
N SER A 132 7.68 -14.38 -5.33
CA SER A 132 8.23 -15.67 -4.89
C SER A 132 8.49 -16.64 -6.03
N LYS A 133 7.60 -16.72 -7.01
CA LYS A 133 7.73 -17.62 -8.18
C LYS A 133 8.92 -17.28 -9.08
N ASN A 134 9.04 -16.02 -9.51
CA ASN A 134 10.11 -15.62 -10.44
C ASN A 134 11.52 -15.84 -9.87
N ARG A 135 11.68 -15.83 -8.54
CA ARG A 135 12.99 -15.94 -7.86
C ARG A 135 13.47 -17.37 -7.68
N GLY A 136 12.58 -18.29 -7.30
CA GLY A 136 12.93 -19.71 -7.18
C GLY A 136 13.39 -20.29 -8.52
N GLU A 137 12.80 -19.83 -9.61
CA GLU A 137 13.19 -20.23 -10.96
C GLU A 137 14.55 -19.66 -11.36
N GLN A 138 14.81 -18.38 -11.10
CA GLN A 138 16.13 -17.78 -11.41
C GLN A 138 17.24 -18.42 -10.58
N ALA A 139 17.10 -18.55 -9.26
CA ALA A 139 18.13 -19.18 -8.42
C ALA A 139 18.46 -20.62 -8.89
N ARG A 140 17.44 -21.38 -9.30
CA ARG A 140 17.60 -22.75 -9.83
C ARG A 140 18.37 -22.78 -11.16
N VAL A 141 18.16 -21.81 -12.04
CA VAL A 141 18.90 -21.70 -13.32
C VAL A 141 20.38 -21.48 -13.10
N PHE A 142 20.74 -20.65 -12.11
CA PHE A 142 22.13 -20.30 -11.80
C PHE A 142 22.83 -21.28 -10.85
N ARG A 143 22.17 -22.38 -10.45
CA ARG A 143 22.65 -23.30 -9.40
C ARG A 143 23.03 -22.58 -8.10
N CYS A 144 22.39 -21.44 -7.85
CA CYS A 144 22.54 -20.67 -6.63
C CYS A 144 21.41 -21.03 -5.66
N SER A 145 21.67 -20.83 -4.37
CA SER A 145 20.61 -20.74 -3.37
C SER A 145 20.22 -19.27 -3.23
N ALA A 146 18.92 -18.97 -3.17
CA ALA A 146 18.44 -17.64 -2.86
C ALA A 146 17.57 -17.72 -1.61
N THR A 147 17.91 -16.91 -0.61
CA THR A 147 17.05 -16.67 0.56
C THR A 147 16.45 -15.28 0.45
N VAL A 148 15.22 -15.14 0.90
CA VAL A 148 14.51 -13.87 0.87
C VAL A 148 14.08 -13.54 2.28
N ASP A 149 14.45 -12.35 2.70
CA ASP A 149 13.95 -11.73 3.92
C ASP A 149 13.08 -10.55 3.50
N PHE A 150 11.78 -10.61 3.82
CA PHE A 150 10.85 -9.52 3.58
C PHE A 150 10.93 -8.42 4.65
N PHE A 151 11.89 -8.56 5.58
CA PHE A 151 12.10 -7.64 6.68
C PHE A 151 10.80 -7.35 7.45
N GLU A 152 9.88 -8.31 7.57
CA GLU A 152 8.58 -8.09 8.23
C GLU A 152 8.74 -7.60 9.69
N LYS A 153 9.92 -7.82 10.27
CA LYS A 153 10.31 -7.36 11.62
C LYS A 153 10.94 -5.96 11.66
N GLU A 154 11.47 -5.46 10.55
CA GLU A 154 12.23 -4.20 10.46
C GLU A 154 11.50 -3.13 9.62
N TYR A 155 10.73 -3.54 8.62
CA TYR A 155 9.98 -2.65 7.73
C TYR A 155 8.52 -3.09 7.59
N THR A 156 7.63 -2.11 7.64
CA THR A 156 6.21 -2.35 7.40
C THR A 156 5.94 -2.52 5.91
N ILE A 157 5.33 -3.64 5.55
CA ILE A 157 4.71 -3.84 4.22
C ILE A 157 3.32 -3.23 4.26
N TYR A 158 3.07 -2.27 3.39
CA TYR A 158 1.80 -1.58 3.26
C TYR A 158 0.89 -2.37 2.32
N PRO A 159 -0.34 -2.70 2.75
CA PRO A 159 -1.35 -3.17 1.83
C PRO A 159 -1.77 -2.06 0.86
N PRO A 160 -2.31 -2.42 -0.32
CA PRO A 160 -2.95 -1.43 -1.18
C PRO A 160 -4.13 -0.77 -0.45
N THR A 161 -4.32 0.53 -0.63
CA THR A 161 -5.53 1.20 -0.13
C THR A 161 -6.67 0.92 -1.10
N VAL A 162 -7.67 0.19 -0.63
CA VAL A 162 -8.86 -0.20 -1.41
C VAL A 162 -10.09 0.40 -0.75
N ASN A 163 -10.77 1.30 -1.45
CA ASN A 163 -12.00 1.88 -0.95
C ASN A 163 -13.15 0.88 -1.08
N ASP A 164 -13.85 0.65 0.03
CA ASP A 164 -15.13 -0.07 0.02
C ASP A 164 -16.16 0.66 -0.84
N GLU A 165 -16.96 -0.11 -1.59
CA GLU A 165 -17.95 0.42 -2.53
C GLU A 165 -19.05 1.22 -1.81
N GLY A 166 -19.53 0.71 -0.67
CA GLY A 166 -20.58 1.34 0.11
C GLY A 166 -20.12 2.64 0.75
N MET A 167 -18.93 2.64 1.34
CA MET A 167 -18.30 3.84 1.91
C MET A 167 -17.98 4.87 0.82
N TYR A 168 -17.48 4.43 -0.33
CA TYR A 168 -17.25 5.29 -1.49
C TYR A 168 -18.54 5.97 -1.95
N GLU A 169 -19.64 5.24 -2.13
CA GLU A 169 -20.92 5.82 -2.56
C GLU A 169 -21.47 6.80 -1.53
N HIS A 170 -21.28 6.54 -0.24
CA HIS A 170 -21.64 7.49 0.82
C HIS A 170 -20.85 8.80 0.69
N VAL A 171 -19.52 8.72 0.58
CA VAL A 171 -18.64 9.90 0.38
C VAL A 171 -19.02 10.65 -0.88
N ARG A 172 -19.26 9.94 -1.99
CA ARG A 172 -19.68 10.52 -3.26
C ARG A 172 -20.97 11.31 -3.12
N LYS A 173 -21.99 10.73 -2.49
CA LYS A 173 -23.28 11.40 -2.28
C LYS A 173 -23.10 12.67 -1.45
N VAL A 174 -22.42 12.59 -0.31
CA VAL A 174 -22.19 13.74 0.58
C VAL A 174 -21.38 14.84 -0.13
N ALA A 175 -20.34 14.47 -0.87
CA ALA A 175 -19.54 15.44 -1.63
C ALA A 175 -20.36 16.15 -2.71
N ILE A 176 -21.23 15.44 -3.43
CA ILE A 176 -22.12 16.02 -4.45
C ILE A 176 -23.17 16.93 -3.79
N ASP A 177 -23.73 16.54 -2.65
CA ASP A 177 -24.73 17.34 -1.93
C ASP A 177 -24.13 18.64 -1.40
N LEU A 178 -22.87 18.62 -0.95
CA LEU A 178 -22.16 19.78 -0.38
C LEU A 178 -21.55 20.71 -1.45
N PHE A 179 -20.90 20.14 -2.47
CA PHE A 179 -20.09 20.89 -3.43
C PHE A 179 -20.68 20.93 -4.84
N GLY A 180 -21.76 20.20 -5.08
CA GLY A 180 -22.38 20.07 -6.39
C GLY A 180 -21.75 18.97 -7.26
N PRO A 181 -22.50 18.44 -8.24
CA PRO A 181 -22.08 17.28 -9.03
C PRO A 181 -20.85 17.51 -9.90
N THR A 182 -20.52 18.76 -10.23
CA THR A 182 -19.33 19.12 -11.03
C THR A 182 -18.02 19.08 -10.24
N ASN A 183 -18.11 19.06 -8.92
CA ASN A 183 -16.97 19.14 -8.00
C ASN A 183 -16.59 17.79 -7.38
N PHE A 184 -17.28 16.71 -7.75
CA PHE A 184 -16.83 15.35 -7.47
C PHE A 184 -16.17 14.73 -8.70
N ARG A 185 -15.01 14.09 -8.53
CA ARG A 185 -14.29 13.42 -9.62
C ARG A 185 -13.92 12.00 -9.25
N VAL A 186 -14.16 11.09 -10.20
CA VAL A 186 -13.57 9.75 -10.14
C VAL A 186 -12.11 9.86 -10.57
N VAL A 187 -11.19 9.57 -9.65
CA VAL A 187 -9.74 9.67 -9.89
C VAL A 187 -9.16 8.33 -10.37
N PRO A 188 -8.08 8.33 -11.16
CA PRO A 188 -7.34 7.10 -11.47
C PRO A 188 -6.66 6.53 -10.20
N PRO A 189 -6.28 5.24 -10.18
CA PRO A 189 -5.41 4.72 -9.13
C PRO A 189 -4.06 5.43 -9.19
N MET A 190 -3.42 5.56 -8.04
CA MET A 190 -2.11 6.21 -7.90
C MET A 190 -1.10 5.24 -7.31
N MET A 191 0.17 5.48 -7.64
CA MET A 191 1.30 4.69 -7.15
C MET A 191 1.84 5.22 -5.82
N GLY A 192 1.06 6.01 -5.07
CA GLY A 192 1.38 6.28 -3.66
C GLY A 192 1.14 5.03 -2.81
N ALA A 193 1.69 5.02 -1.60
CA ALA A 193 1.32 4.09 -0.53
C ALA A 193 0.95 4.92 0.70
N GLU A 194 0.09 4.39 1.56
CA GLU A 194 -0.48 5.11 2.70
C GLU A 194 -0.80 4.10 3.80
N ASP A 195 -0.42 4.40 5.05
CA ASP A 195 -0.64 3.48 6.17
C ASP A 195 -2.12 3.42 6.61
N PHE A 196 -2.97 4.34 6.15
CA PHE A 196 -4.44 4.25 6.27
C PHE A 196 -4.99 2.92 5.76
N SER A 197 -4.30 2.30 4.80
CA SER A 197 -4.60 0.96 4.30
C SER A 197 -4.78 -0.07 5.43
N PHE A 198 -4.02 0.03 6.53
CA PHE A 198 -4.17 -0.85 7.70
C PHE A 198 -5.51 -0.67 8.41
N TYR A 199 -5.99 0.56 8.58
CA TYR A 199 -7.31 0.76 9.17
C TYR A 199 -8.40 0.21 8.26
N SER A 200 -8.28 0.43 6.95
CA SER A 200 -9.25 -0.05 5.99
C SER A 200 -9.37 -1.59 6.00
N GLU A 201 -8.25 -2.32 6.16
CA GLU A 201 -8.28 -3.77 6.31
C GLU A 201 -8.99 -4.21 7.61
N VAL A 202 -8.76 -3.52 8.73
CA VAL A 202 -9.36 -3.91 10.02
C VAL A 202 -10.86 -3.61 10.08
N VAL A 203 -11.30 -2.46 9.57
CA VAL A 203 -12.71 -2.04 9.64
C VAL A 203 -13.56 -2.72 8.57
N LEU A 204 -13.01 -3.00 7.38
CA LEU A 204 -13.78 -3.46 6.23
C LEU A 204 -13.70 -4.98 6.00
N LEU A 205 -12.75 -5.70 6.62
CA LEU A 205 -12.76 -7.15 6.60
C LEU A 205 -13.67 -7.67 7.72
N PRO A 206 -14.65 -8.54 7.41
CA PRO A 206 -15.48 -9.12 8.45
C PRO A 206 -14.59 -9.88 9.43
N SER A 207 -14.75 -9.58 10.72
CA SER A 207 -14.20 -10.40 11.80
C SER A 207 -14.53 -11.86 11.49
N SER A 208 -13.50 -12.67 11.24
CA SER A 208 -13.69 -14.11 11.07
C SER A 208 -14.26 -14.64 12.39
N THR A 209 -15.56 -14.92 12.37
CA THR A 209 -16.28 -15.63 13.43
C THR A 209 -16.34 -17.11 13.08
#